data_AF-X1Q3X9-F1
#
_entry.id   AF-X1Q3X9-F1
#
_cell.length_a   1.000
_cell.length_b   1.000
_cell.length_c   1.000
_cell.angle_alpha   90.00
_cell.angle_beta   90.00
_cell.angle_gamma   90.00
#
_symmetry.space_group_name_H-M   'P 1'
#
loop_
_entity.id
_entity.type
_entity.pdbx_description
1 polymer ?
#
loop_
_entity_poly.entity_id
_entity_poly.type
_entity_poly.pdbx_seq_one_letter_code
_entity_poly.pdbx_strand_id
1 'polypeptide(L)'
;MAENLNFDTGSGSWVNDDNSANADIYGRLYDWETACDVCPDGWHLPTDDEWKTLEMYLGMSQADANSEGWWRGTDEGGKLKETGTIHWNCPNIRSTNESGFSALPGGAYNMRYCDGKG
;
A
#
# COMPACT_ATOMS: atom_id res chain seq x y z
N MET A 1 6.67 -7.70 11.10
CA MET A 1 6.33 -6.30 11.42
C MET A 1 6.83 -5.48 10.25
N ALA A 2 5.94 -4.81 9.54
CA ALA A 2 6.26 -3.90 8.46
C ALA A 2 6.08 -2.47 8.99
N GLU A 3 7.01 -1.58 8.69
CA GLU A 3 6.94 -0.18 9.06
C GLU A 3 6.69 0.65 7.80
N ASN A 4 5.79 1.64 7.90
CA ASN A 4 5.51 2.52 6.77
C ASN A 4 6.65 3.53 6.58
N LEU A 5 6.97 3.81 5.32
CA LEU A 5 8.00 4.78 4.98
C LEU A 5 7.56 6.20 5.39
N ASN A 6 8.37 6.89 6.19
CA ASN A 6 8.05 8.20 6.77
C ASN A 6 9.25 9.17 6.78
N PHE A 7 9.90 9.32 5.64
CA PHE A 7 10.92 10.35 5.40
C PHE A 7 10.30 11.65 4.89
N ASP A 8 10.59 12.75 5.59
CA ASP A 8 10.25 14.10 5.15
C ASP A 8 11.31 14.62 4.17
N THR A 9 10.94 14.81 2.91
CA THR A 9 11.83 15.28 1.85
C THR A 9 11.71 16.79 1.60
N GLY A 10 10.86 17.51 2.35
CA GLY A 10 10.58 18.93 2.19
C GLY A 10 9.73 19.29 0.95
N SER A 11 9.83 18.52 -0.13
CA SER A 11 8.97 18.57 -1.32
C SER A 11 8.77 17.16 -1.88
N GLY A 12 7.63 16.91 -2.52
CA GLY A 12 7.31 15.61 -3.11
C GLY A 12 6.93 14.52 -2.10
N SER A 13 6.75 14.90 -0.84
CA SER A 13 6.16 14.07 0.20
C SER A 13 5.07 14.79 0.98
N TRP A 14 4.01 14.04 1.35
CA TRP A 14 2.84 14.57 2.05
C TRP A 14 2.39 13.63 3.16
N VAL A 15 1.79 14.21 4.20
CA VAL A 15 1.07 13.44 5.22
C VAL A 15 -0.39 13.30 4.80
N ASN A 16 -0.99 12.15 5.08
CA ASN A 16 -2.40 11.92 4.75
C ASN A 16 -3.31 12.91 5.49
N ASP A 17 -4.32 13.45 4.81
CA ASP A 17 -5.27 14.48 5.31
C ASP A 17 -4.61 15.74 5.88
N ASP A 18 -3.38 16.07 5.48
CA ASP A 18 -2.58 17.17 6.04
C ASP A 18 -2.43 17.10 7.59
N ASN A 19 -2.61 15.91 8.17
CA ASN A 19 -2.53 15.67 9.60
C ASN A 19 -1.22 14.98 9.96
N SER A 20 -0.33 15.69 10.65
CA SER A 20 0.97 15.15 11.09
C SER A 20 0.88 13.86 11.91
N ALA A 21 -0.20 13.63 12.66
CA ALA A 21 -0.38 12.39 13.43
C ALA A 21 -0.56 11.15 12.53
N ASN A 22 -1.00 11.35 11.28
CA ASN A 22 -1.12 10.27 10.31
C ASN A 22 0.24 9.77 9.81
N ALA A 23 1.30 10.59 9.91
CA ALA A 23 2.63 10.17 9.49
C ALA A 23 3.17 9.00 10.33
N ASP A 24 2.91 9.03 11.64
CA ASP A 24 3.37 8.00 12.58
C ASP A 24 2.62 6.67 12.41
N ILE A 25 1.41 6.71 11.84
CA ILE A 25 0.55 5.53 11.66
C ILE A 25 0.65 5.00 10.22
N TYR A 26 0.45 5.87 9.24
CA TYR A 26 0.31 5.51 7.82
C TYR A 26 1.56 5.80 6.99
N GLY A 27 2.57 6.46 7.58
CA GLY A 27 3.71 6.97 6.84
C GLY A 27 3.35 8.19 5.98
N ARG A 28 4.17 8.42 4.96
CA ARG A 28 4.03 9.52 4.01
C ARG A 28 3.68 9.03 2.61
N LEU A 29 2.98 9.89 1.88
CA LEU A 29 2.75 9.76 0.44
C LEU A 29 3.92 10.39 -0.31
N TYR A 30 4.37 9.75 -1.38
CA TYR A 30 5.46 10.25 -2.22
C TYR A 30 4.99 10.36 -3.65
N ASP A 31 5.45 11.40 -4.36
CA ASP A 31 5.40 11.37 -5.82
C ASP A 31 6.41 10.36 -6.37
N TRP A 32 6.28 10.02 -7.65
CA TRP A 32 7.10 8.98 -8.27
C TRP A 32 8.60 9.32 -8.22
N GLU A 33 8.97 10.56 -8.52
CA GLU A 33 10.37 10.99 -8.53
C GLU A 33 10.98 10.86 -7.13
N THR A 34 10.26 11.33 -6.11
CA THR A 34 10.71 11.23 -4.71
C THR A 34 10.75 9.78 -4.25
N ALA A 35 9.77 8.95 -4.62
CA ALA A 35 9.71 7.54 -4.26
C ALA A 35 10.93 6.74 -4.78
N CYS A 36 11.48 7.12 -5.95
CA CYS A 36 12.66 6.49 -6.51
C CYS A 36 13.94 6.75 -5.69
N ASP A 37 14.03 7.89 -5.00
CA ASP A 37 15.25 8.35 -4.33
C ASP A 37 15.19 8.31 -2.80
N VAL A 38 14.01 8.13 -2.21
CA VAL A 38 13.78 8.28 -0.76
C VAL A 38 14.10 7.02 0.06
N CYS A 39 14.28 5.86 -0.59
CA CYS A 39 14.62 4.63 0.12
C CYS A 39 16.04 4.72 0.73
N PRO A 40 16.20 4.43 2.03
CA PRO A 40 17.51 4.48 2.68
C PRO A 40 18.45 3.37 2.18
N ASP A 41 19.76 3.54 2.41
CA ASP A 41 20.76 2.53 2.04
C ASP A 41 20.38 1.12 2.52
N GLY A 42 20.43 0.16 1.60
CA GLY A 42 20.02 -1.24 1.86
C GLY A 42 18.53 -1.51 1.68
N TRP A 43 17.73 -0.48 1.36
CA TRP A 43 16.32 -0.58 1.00
C TRP A 43 16.11 -0.05 -0.42
N HIS A 44 15.08 -0.56 -1.10
CA HIS A 44 14.72 -0.11 -2.43
C HIS A 44 13.20 -0.19 -2.64
N LEU A 45 12.70 0.58 -3.61
CA LEU A 45 11.32 0.50 -4.05
C LEU A 45 11.10 -0.84 -4.76
N PRO A 46 10.09 -1.65 -4.36
CA PRO A 46 9.88 -2.94 -4.98
C PRO A 46 9.63 -2.83 -6.48
N THR A 47 10.33 -3.66 -7.24
CA THR A 47 10.09 -3.85 -8.66
C THR A 47 8.80 -4.65 -8.90
N ASP A 48 8.27 -4.59 -10.12
CA ASP A 48 7.10 -5.40 -10.49
C ASP A 48 7.36 -6.91 -10.35
N ASP A 49 8.57 -7.38 -10.64
CA ASP A 49 8.94 -8.80 -10.50
C ASP A 49 9.02 -9.25 -9.03
N GLU A 50 9.42 -8.36 -8.12
CA GLU A 50 9.36 -8.62 -6.67
C GLU A 50 7.91 -8.68 -6.18
N TRP A 51 7.04 -7.80 -6.70
CA TRP A 51 5.60 -7.88 -6.43
C TRP A 51 4.99 -9.19 -6.94
N LYS A 52 5.29 -9.60 -8.17
CA LYS A 52 4.84 -10.88 -8.73
C LYS A 52 5.30 -12.05 -7.89
N THR A 53 6.55 -12.01 -7.40
CA THR A 53 7.09 -13.06 -6.53
C THR A 53 6.30 -13.15 -5.22
N LEU A 54 6.01 -12.01 -4.59
CA LEU A 54 5.18 -11.95 -3.38
C LEU A 54 3.75 -12.44 -3.63
N GLU A 55 3.14 -12.01 -4.73
CA GLU A 55 1.78 -12.42 -5.12
C GLU A 55 1.67 -13.92 -5.36
N MET A 56 2.62 -14.50 -6.08
CA MET A 56 2.68 -15.95 -6.29
C MET A 56 2.92 -16.72 -5.00
N TYR A 57 3.71 -16.17 -4.08
CA TYR A 57 3.86 -16.74 -2.74
C TYR A 57 2.55 -16.77 -1.95
N LEU A 58 1.64 -15.82 -2.21
CA LEU A 58 0.30 -15.75 -1.60
C LEU A 58 -0.75 -16.61 -2.33
N GLY A 59 -0.34 -17.35 -3.37
CA GLY A 59 -1.18 -18.30 -4.10
C GLY A 59 -1.66 -17.83 -5.46
N MET A 60 -1.21 -16.67 -5.95
CA MET A 60 -1.52 -16.21 -7.30
C MET A 60 -0.85 -17.11 -8.35
N SER A 61 -1.54 -17.39 -9.47
CA SER A 61 -0.92 -18.10 -10.58
C SER A 61 0.04 -17.19 -11.34
N GLN A 62 1.07 -17.75 -11.98
CA GLN A 62 1.99 -17.00 -12.84
C GLN A 62 1.26 -16.28 -13.99
N ALA A 63 0.17 -16.87 -14.49
CA ALA A 63 -0.63 -16.28 -15.56
C ALA A 63 -1.35 -15.01 -15.07
N ASP A 64 -1.91 -15.04 -13.86
CA ASP A 64 -2.56 -13.87 -13.26
C ASP A 64 -1.53 -12.80 -12.86
N ALA A 65 -0.37 -13.21 -12.34
CA ALA A 65 0.73 -12.30 -11.99
C ALA A 65 1.30 -11.56 -13.21
N ASN A 66 1.28 -12.20 -14.38
CA ASN A 66 1.67 -11.62 -15.66
C ASN A 66 0.53 -10.87 -16.37
N SER A 67 -0.66 -10.82 -15.79
CA SER A 67 -1.78 -10.09 -16.38
C SER A 67 -1.51 -8.59 -16.33
N GLU A 68 -1.63 -7.93 -17.48
CA GLU A 68 -1.53 -6.47 -17.59
C GLU A 68 -2.93 -5.86 -17.50
N GLY A 69 -3.10 -4.85 -16.64
CA GLY A 69 -4.38 -4.16 -16.49
C GLY A 69 -4.47 -3.35 -15.19
N TRP A 70 -5.60 -2.66 -15.00
CA TRP A 70 -5.85 -1.86 -13.80
C TRP A 70 -6.06 -2.71 -12.54
N TRP A 71 -6.37 -3.99 -12.70
CA TRP A 71 -6.62 -4.92 -11.61
C TRP A 71 -5.80 -6.19 -11.78
N ARG A 72 -5.09 -6.59 -10.73
CA ARG A 72 -4.32 -7.84 -10.65
C ARG A 72 -4.68 -8.58 -9.35
N GLY A 73 -4.84 -9.89 -9.46
CA GLY A 73 -5.14 -10.78 -8.33
C GLY A 73 -6.60 -10.93 -7.94
N THR A 74 -6.82 -11.73 -6.90
CA THR A 74 -8.14 -12.17 -6.43
C THR A 74 -8.36 -11.84 -4.95
N ASP A 75 -7.39 -12.15 -4.09
CA ASP A 75 -7.46 -11.99 -2.63
C ASP A 75 -6.10 -11.72 -1.96
N GLU A 76 -5.02 -11.67 -2.74
CA GLU A 76 -3.64 -11.56 -2.25
C GLU A 76 -3.44 -10.28 -1.44
N GLY A 77 -4.02 -9.17 -1.91
CA GLY A 77 -4.06 -7.92 -1.13
C GLY A 77 -4.75 -8.08 0.23
N GLY A 78 -5.80 -8.90 0.32
CA GLY A 78 -6.49 -9.21 1.58
C GLY A 78 -5.66 -10.06 2.54
N LYS A 79 -4.81 -10.95 2.00
CA LYS A 79 -3.86 -11.77 2.79
C LYS A 79 -2.70 -10.95 3.37
N LEU A 80 -2.39 -9.80 2.79
CA LEU A 80 -1.39 -8.84 3.28
C LEU A 80 -1.95 -7.84 4.29
N LYS A 81 -3.23 -7.49 4.13
CA LYS A 81 -3.90 -6.39 4.82
C LYS A 81 -4.18 -6.66 6.30
N GLU A 82 -3.96 -5.65 7.16
CA GLU A 82 -4.35 -5.69 8.58
C GLU A 82 -5.84 -6.00 8.74
N THR A 83 -6.15 -7.02 9.56
CA THR A 83 -7.52 -7.38 9.94
C THR A 83 -8.16 -6.35 10.85
N GLY A 84 -9.50 -6.25 10.81
CA GLY A 84 -10.26 -5.34 11.67
C GLY A 84 -10.41 -3.95 11.04
N THR A 85 -10.88 -2.98 11.83
CA THR A 85 -11.24 -1.64 11.32
C THR A 85 -10.62 -0.52 12.17
N ILE A 86 -9.49 -0.80 12.81
CA ILE A 86 -8.76 0.23 13.58
C ILE A 86 -8.22 1.28 12.60
N HIS A 87 -7.55 0.81 11.54
CA HIS A 87 -6.94 1.65 10.52
C HIS A 87 -7.69 1.64 9.18
N TRP A 88 -8.39 0.55 8.88
CA TRP A 88 -9.17 0.41 7.65
C TRP A 88 -10.64 0.78 7.86
N ASN A 89 -11.20 1.56 6.95
CA ASN A 89 -12.62 1.90 6.97
C ASN A 89 -13.51 0.65 6.93
N CYS A 90 -14.59 0.68 7.71
CA CYS A 90 -15.62 -0.34 7.67
C CYS A 90 -16.44 -0.21 6.36
N PRO A 91 -16.76 -1.34 5.68
CA PRO A 91 -16.38 -2.70 6.02
C PRO A 91 -15.01 -3.11 5.45
N ASN A 92 -14.12 -3.65 6.29
CA ASN A 92 -12.81 -4.21 5.88
C ASN A 92 -12.95 -5.68 5.43
N ILE A 93 -13.76 -5.91 4.39
CA ILE A 93 -14.11 -7.26 3.92
C ILE A 93 -12.88 -7.93 3.28
N ARG A 94 -12.73 -9.25 3.47
CA ARG A 94 -11.68 -10.11 2.89
C ARG A 94 -10.25 -9.79 3.35
N SER A 95 -10.09 -9.02 4.43
CA SER A 95 -8.81 -8.86 5.12
C SER A 95 -8.58 -10.06 6.02
N THR A 96 -7.64 -10.93 5.68
CA THR A 96 -7.32 -12.14 6.46
C THR A 96 -5.97 -12.06 7.15
N ASN A 97 -5.06 -11.20 6.66
CA ASN A 97 -3.69 -11.09 7.15
C ASN A 97 -2.96 -12.44 7.28
N GLU A 98 -3.28 -13.40 6.42
CA GLU A 98 -2.67 -14.75 6.45
C GLU A 98 -1.15 -14.73 6.30
N SER A 99 -0.60 -13.67 5.68
CA SER A 99 0.84 -13.45 5.57
C SER A 99 1.52 -13.02 6.88
N GLY A 100 0.76 -12.49 7.85
CA GLY A 100 1.31 -11.84 9.05
C GLY A 100 2.00 -10.49 8.80
N PHE A 101 1.86 -9.92 7.60
CA PHE A 101 2.48 -8.65 7.22
C PHE A 101 1.83 -7.44 7.89
N SER A 102 0.50 -7.46 8.03
CA SER A 102 -0.32 -6.41 8.62
C SER A 102 -0.23 -5.06 7.88
N ALA A 103 -0.42 -5.06 6.56
CA ALA A 103 -0.40 -3.84 5.76
C ALA A 103 -1.47 -2.83 6.23
N LEU A 104 -1.00 -1.61 6.51
CA LEU A 104 -1.83 -0.44 6.81
C LEU A 104 -2.21 0.27 5.50
N PRO A 105 -3.26 1.12 5.50
CA PRO A 105 -3.64 1.85 4.31
C PRO A 105 -2.55 2.86 3.93
N GLY A 106 -2.07 2.78 2.69
CA GLY A 106 -1.06 3.68 2.15
C GLY A 106 -1.61 5.00 1.59
N GLY A 107 -2.92 5.27 1.72
CA GLY A 107 -3.57 6.48 1.20
C GLY A 107 -3.58 6.59 -0.33
N ALA A 108 -4.19 7.66 -0.86
CA ALA A 108 -4.17 7.98 -2.28
C ALA A 108 -4.16 9.51 -2.46
N TYR A 109 -3.11 10.05 -3.07
CA TYR A 109 -3.10 11.45 -3.50
C TYR A 109 -3.86 11.53 -4.82
N ASN A 110 -4.92 12.35 -4.87
CA ASN A 110 -5.68 12.68 -6.09
C ASN A 110 -6.69 11.63 -6.62
N MET A 111 -7.21 10.73 -5.78
CA MET A 111 -8.45 10.04 -6.11
C MET A 111 -9.63 10.96 -5.77
N ARG A 112 -10.27 11.56 -6.78
CA ARG A 112 -11.63 12.10 -6.59
C ARG A 112 -12.49 10.93 -6.12
N TYR A 113 -12.77 10.87 -4.83
CA TYR A 113 -13.83 10.02 -4.33
C TYR A 113 -15.09 10.41 -5.09
N CYS A 114 -15.65 9.46 -5.85
CA CYS A 114 -17.06 9.52 -6.20
C CYS A 114 -17.81 9.31 -4.89
N ASP A 115 -17.88 10.36 -4.07
CA ASP A 115 -18.83 10.42 -2.97
C ASP A 115 -20.21 10.38 -3.61
N GLY A 116 -20.78 9.18 -3.67
CA GLY A 116 -22.19 8.96 -3.89
C GLY A 116 -22.95 9.61 -2.75
N LYS A 117 -23.20 10.90 -2.87
CA LYS A 117 -24.27 11.61 -2.17
C LYS A 117 -25.01 12.48 -3.18
N GLY A 118 -26.24 12.07 -3.46
CA GLY A 118 -27.19 12.74 -4.35
C GLY A 118 -28.14 11.73 -4.97
#